data_AF-A0A0C7KPR4-F1
#
_entry.id   AF-A0A0C7KPR4-F1
#
_cell.length_a   1.000
_cell.length_b   1.000
_cell.length_c   1.000
_cell.angle_alpha   90.00
_cell.angle_beta   90.00
_cell.angle_gamma   90.00
#
_symmetry.space_group_name_H-M   'P 1'
#
loop_
_entity.id
_entity.type
_entity.pdbx_description
1 polymer ?
#
loop_
_entity_poly.entity_id
_entity_poly.type
_entity_poly.pdbx_seq_one_letter_code
_entity_poly.pdbx_strand_id
1 'polypeptide(L)'
;QRLFMGEEDVGVWAVDARADQPATLASVIKVGAQLQADVEGLALYQSAGRDYLVVSSQGNDSYLVLDAEPPFASHGAFRVGLNAAAGIDGASETDGLEVTSVYLGGPWSHGMLVVQDGHNHMPEQDGHNHMP
;
A
#
# COMPACT_ATOMS: atom_id res chain seq x y z
N GLN A 1 -9.98 18.67 0.39
CA GLN A 1 -10.07 17.24 0.04
C GLN A 1 -8.97 16.97 -0.97
N ARG A 2 -8.23 15.87 -0.83
CA ARG A 2 -7.06 15.56 -1.66
C ARG A 2 -7.26 14.20 -2.31
N LEU A 3 -6.84 14.09 -3.56
CA LEU A 3 -6.72 12.82 -4.29
C LEU A 3 -5.23 12.51 -4.43
N PHE A 4 -4.86 11.26 -4.15
CA PHE A 4 -3.54 10.72 -4.43
C PHE A 4 -3.59 9.82 -5.67
N MET A 5 -2.56 9.88 -6.49
CA MET A 5 -2.46 9.10 -7.74
C MET A 5 -1.05 8.55 -7.88
N GLY A 6 -0.94 7.26 -8.16
CA GLY A 6 0.30 6.64 -8.64
C GLY A 6 0.47 6.88 -10.13
N GLU A 7 1.70 7.18 -10.55
CA GLU A 7 2.16 7.07 -11.93
C GLU A 7 3.30 6.04 -11.88
N GLU A 8 3.02 4.82 -12.35
CA GLU A 8 3.77 3.57 -12.07
C GLU A 8 5.30 3.74 -12.13
N ASP A 9 5.82 4.31 -13.22
CA ASP A 9 7.27 4.49 -13.44
C ASP A 9 7.84 5.81 -12.88
N VAL A 10 7.03 6.68 -12.29
CA VAL A 10 7.40 8.08 -12.00
C VAL A 10 7.30 8.42 -10.52
N GLY A 11 6.20 8.06 -9.85
CA GLY A 11 6.00 8.39 -8.44
C GLY A 11 4.54 8.57 -8.03
N VAL A 12 4.37 9.24 -6.89
CA VAL A 12 3.06 9.58 -6.34
C VAL A 12 2.83 11.08 -6.41
N TRP A 13 1.62 11.42 -6.81
CA TRP A 13 1.13 12.79 -6.93
C TRP A 13 -0.06 13.03 -6.03
N ALA A 14 -0.21 14.28 -5.59
CA ALA A 14 -1.37 14.77 -4.89
C ALA A 14 -2.03 15.91 -5.68
N VAL A 15 -3.35 15.93 -5.73
CA VAL A 15 -4.15 16.99 -6.35
C VAL A 15 -5.33 17.36 -5.47
N ASP A 16 -5.84 18.60 -5.59
CA ASP A 16 -7.11 18.95 -4.96
C ASP A 16 -8.24 18.13 -5.60
N ALA A 17 -9.04 17.46 -4.78
CA ALA A 17 -10.12 16.60 -5.25
C ALA A 17 -11.42 17.36 -5.54
N ARG A 18 -11.50 18.66 -5.17
CA ARG A 18 -12.71 19.46 -5.40
C ARG A 18 -12.81 19.85 -6.87
N ALA A 19 -13.98 19.63 -7.46
CA ALA A 19 -14.22 19.84 -8.88
C ALA A 19 -14.12 21.31 -9.34
N ASP A 20 -14.22 22.27 -8.41
CA ASP A 20 -14.11 23.71 -8.67
C ASP A 20 -12.68 24.25 -8.54
N GLN A 21 -11.71 23.40 -8.21
CA GLN A 21 -10.31 23.78 -8.04
C GLN A 21 -9.44 23.36 -9.24
N PRO A 22 -8.32 24.06 -9.49
CA PRO A 22 -7.36 23.63 -10.50
C PRO A 22 -6.74 22.26 -10.17
N ALA A 23 -6.57 21.42 -11.18
CA ALA A 23 -5.87 20.14 -11.08
C ALA A 23 -4.33 20.30 -11.09
N THR A 24 -3.79 21.09 -10.16
CA THR A 24 -2.33 21.26 -10.02
C THR A 24 -1.73 20.10 -9.25
N LEU A 25 -0.87 19.32 -9.91
CA LEU A 25 -0.15 18.20 -9.29
C LEU A 25 0.94 18.70 -8.35
N ALA A 26 0.91 18.24 -7.10
CA ALA A 26 2.00 18.33 -6.14
C ALA A 26 2.72 16.97 -6.07
N SER A 27 4.04 16.96 -6.22
CA SER A 27 4.82 15.74 -6.05
C SER A 27 4.82 15.34 -4.57
N VAL A 28 4.43 14.10 -4.27
CA VAL A 28 4.47 13.51 -2.94
C VAL A 28 5.81 12.82 -2.76
N ILE A 29 6.15 11.91 -3.67
CA ILE A 29 7.43 11.23 -3.76
C ILE A 29 7.66 10.76 -5.20
N LYS A 30 8.92 10.66 -5.63
CA LYS A 30 9.30 10.09 -6.93
C LYS A 30 9.91 8.71 -6.76
N VAL A 31 9.80 7.88 -7.79
CA VAL A 31 10.56 6.63 -7.90
C VAL A 31 12.05 6.93 -7.70
N GLY A 32 12.72 6.07 -6.93
CA GLY A 32 14.09 6.25 -6.48
C GLY A 32 14.41 5.38 -5.27
N ALA A 33 15.29 5.86 -4.38
CA ALA A 33 15.82 5.04 -3.29
C ALA A 33 14.74 4.49 -2.33
N GLN A 34 13.64 5.23 -2.12
CA GLN A 34 12.58 4.86 -1.16
C GLN A 34 11.34 4.24 -1.81
N LEU A 35 11.16 4.38 -3.13
CA LEU A 35 10.00 3.91 -3.88
C LEU A 35 10.49 3.32 -5.19
N GLN A 36 10.29 2.02 -5.40
CA GLN A 36 10.68 1.33 -6.63
C GLN A 36 9.43 1.14 -7.49
N ALA A 37 9.55 1.43 -8.79
CA ALA A 37 8.49 1.13 -9.74
C ALA A 37 8.25 -0.39 -9.81
N ASP A 38 7.02 -0.86 -9.99
CA ASP A 38 5.83 -0.03 -10.26
C ASP A 38 5.18 0.54 -8.98
N VAL A 39 4.75 1.80 -9.07
CA VAL A 39 3.91 2.46 -8.05
C VAL A 39 2.47 2.00 -8.23
N GLU A 40 2.04 1.08 -7.38
CA GLU A 40 0.73 0.44 -7.49
C GLU A 40 -0.25 1.02 -6.46
N GLY A 41 -0.96 0.17 -5.72
CA GLY A 41 -2.03 0.52 -4.79
C GLY A 41 -1.64 1.60 -3.79
N LEU A 42 -2.56 2.55 -3.58
CA LEU A 42 -2.46 3.61 -2.59
C LEU A 42 -3.64 3.52 -1.64
N ALA A 43 -3.40 3.60 -0.33
CA ALA A 43 -4.47 3.67 0.66
C ALA A 43 -4.18 4.69 1.76
N LEU A 44 -5.25 5.24 2.32
CA LEU A 44 -5.19 6.27 3.37
C LEU A 44 -5.61 5.69 4.72
N TYR A 45 -4.65 5.58 5.64
CA TYR A 45 -4.96 5.33 7.04
C TYR A 45 -5.32 6.66 7.69
N GLN A 46 -6.59 6.86 8.02
CA GLN A 46 -7.06 8.12 8.60
C GLN A 46 -7.37 7.95 10.09
N SER A 47 -6.76 8.73 10.97
CA SER A 47 -6.97 8.58 12.42
C SER A 47 -7.15 9.90 13.13
N ALA A 48 -7.56 9.87 14.40
CA ALA A 48 -7.71 11.08 15.20
C ALA A 48 -6.37 11.82 15.45
N GLY A 49 -5.24 11.12 15.32
CA GLY A 49 -3.92 11.69 15.60
C GLY A 49 -3.16 12.12 14.34
N ARG A 50 -3.10 11.23 13.34
CA ARG A 50 -2.31 11.43 12.12
C ARG A 50 -2.82 10.54 11.00
N ASP A 51 -2.82 11.10 9.80
CA ASP A 51 -3.17 10.38 8.58
C ASP A 51 -1.89 9.94 7.85
N TYR A 52 -1.89 8.70 7.36
CA TYR A 52 -0.79 8.13 6.60
C TYR A 52 -1.24 7.71 5.21
N LEU A 53 -0.36 7.90 4.24
CA LEU A 53 -0.46 7.29 2.92
C LEU A 53 0.40 6.04 2.91
N VAL A 54 -0.20 4.91 2.56
CA VAL A 54 0.50 3.64 2.31
C VAL A 54 0.54 3.41 0.82
N VAL A 55 1.73 3.13 0.29
CA VAL A 55 1.98 2.96 -1.15
C VAL A 55 2.60 1.59 -1.40
N SER A 56 2.03 0.80 -2.30
CA SER A 56 2.68 -0.40 -2.83
C SER A 56 3.85 0.01 -3.73
N SER A 57 5.05 -0.38 -3.33
CA SER A 57 6.28 -0.26 -4.12
C SER A 57 6.55 -1.65 -4.72
N GLN A 58 5.87 -1.97 -5.81
CA GLN A 58 5.75 -3.34 -6.30
C GLN A 58 7.11 -3.93 -6.67
N GLY A 59 7.97 -3.21 -7.38
CA GLY A 59 9.26 -3.75 -7.86
C GLY A 59 10.30 -4.04 -6.79
N ASN A 60 9.97 -3.89 -5.49
CA ASN A 60 10.78 -4.44 -4.42
C ASN A 60 9.94 -5.06 -3.28
N ASP A 61 8.69 -5.41 -3.54
CA ASP A 61 7.78 -6.08 -2.60
C ASP A 61 7.67 -5.37 -1.24
N SER A 62 7.57 -4.03 -1.26
CA SER A 62 7.50 -3.24 -0.02
C SER A 62 6.36 -2.25 -0.01
N TYR A 63 6.01 -1.82 1.20
CA TYR A 63 4.94 -0.86 1.45
C TYR A 63 5.55 0.37 2.10
N LEU A 64 5.59 1.48 1.37
CA LEU A 64 6.12 2.75 1.84
C LEU A 64 5.05 3.50 2.64
N VAL A 65 5.43 4.04 3.79
CA VAL A 65 4.53 4.83 4.65
C VAL A 65 4.99 6.28 4.68
N LEU A 66 4.09 7.19 4.33
CA LEU A 66 4.30 8.63 4.33
C LEU A 66 3.24 9.33 5.18
N ASP A 67 3.53 10.52 5.72
CA ASP A 67 2.47 11.43 6.17
C ASP A 67 1.53 11.74 4.99
N ALA A 68 0.21 11.76 5.22
CA ALA A 68 -0.77 12.12 4.18
C ALA A 68 -0.90 13.64 3.95
N GLU A 69 -0.06 14.44 4.62
CA GLU A 69 -0.01 15.89 4.51
C GLU A 69 1.40 16.40 4.19
N PRO A 70 1.56 17.52 3.46
CA PRO A 70 2.86 18.13 3.22
C PRO A 70 3.59 18.39 4.54
N PRO A 71 4.91 18.10 4.64
CA PRO A 71 5.81 17.80 3.53
C PRO A 71 5.89 16.30 3.13
N PHE A 72 4.89 15.49 3.46
CA PHE A 72 4.80 14.06 3.14
C PHE A 72 5.99 13.25 3.69
N ALA A 73 6.33 13.49 4.96
CA ALA A 73 7.50 12.87 5.57
C ALA A 73 7.41 11.34 5.53
N SER A 74 8.52 10.68 5.18
CA SER A 74 8.59 9.22 5.18
C SER A 74 8.79 8.66 6.58
N HIS A 75 8.07 7.58 6.87
CA HIS A 75 8.18 6.78 8.10
C HIS A 75 8.89 5.45 7.84
N GLY A 76 9.51 5.31 6.68
CA GLY A 76 10.14 4.07 6.21
C GLY A 76 9.19 3.17 5.44
N ALA A 77 9.69 1.98 5.09
CA ALA A 77 8.94 0.96 4.38
C ALA A 77 9.07 -0.38 5.11
N PHE A 78 8.07 -1.23 4.95
CA PHE A 78 8.05 -2.59 5.49
C PHE A 78 7.71 -3.61 4.42
N ARG A 79 7.92 -4.90 4.72
CA ARG A 79 7.49 -6.03 3.91
C ARG A 79 6.65 -6.96 4.75
N VAL A 80 5.71 -7.65 4.13
CA VAL A 80 4.97 -8.75 4.76
C VAL A 80 5.73 -10.04 4.46
N GLY A 81 6.33 -10.63 5.50
CA GLY A 81 7.17 -11.81 5.37
C GLY A 81 6.47 -13.10 5.80
N LEU A 82 7.06 -14.23 5.42
CA LEU A 82 6.62 -15.59 5.77
C LEU A 82 6.39 -15.77 7.27
N ASN A 83 5.23 -16.31 7.61
CA ASN A 83 4.91 -16.88 8.92
C ASN A 83 4.76 -18.41 8.81
N ALA A 84 5.90 -19.12 8.81
CA ALA A 84 5.93 -20.58 8.67
C ALA A 84 5.17 -21.32 9.77
N ALA A 85 5.11 -20.78 11.00
CA ALA A 85 4.39 -21.41 12.10
C ALA A 85 2.87 -21.40 11.88
N ALA A 86 2.35 -20.41 11.15
CA ALA A 86 0.95 -20.31 10.77
C ALA A 86 0.65 -20.87 9.37
N GLY A 87 1.68 -21.27 8.60
CA GLY A 87 1.53 -21.70 7.21
C GLY A 87 1.03 -20.59 6.29
N ILE A 88 1.45 -19.34 6.53
CA ILE A 88 1.10 -18.16 5.75
C ILE A 88 2.40 -17.62 5.17
N ASP A 89 2.47 -17.44 3.86
CA ASP A 89 3.59 -16.85 3.15
C ASP A 89 3.67 -15.33 3.32
N GLY A 90 4.66 -14.72 2.64
CA GLY A 90 4.74 -13.26 2.57
C GLY A 90 3.77 -12.72 1.52
N ALA A 91 3.85 -11.42 1.27
CA ALA A 91 3.21 -10.82 0.11
C ALA A 91 4.27 -10.25 -0.83
N SER A 92 4.09 -10.47 -2.12
CA SER A 92 4.94 -9.97 -3.20
C SER A 92 4.09 -9.55 -4.39
N GLU A 93 4.67 -8.73 -5.27
CA GLU A 93 4.00 -8.20 -6.46
C GLU A 93 2.60 -7.64 -6.16
N THR A 94 2.47 -6.90 -5.05
CA THR A 94 1.18 -6.32 -4.64
C THR A 94 0.75 -5.23 -5.62
N ASP A 95 -0.36 -5.46 -6.32
CA ASP A 95 -1.11 -4.42 -7.02
C ASP A 95 -1.93 -3.62 -5.99
N GLY A 96 -3.01 -4.23 -5.46
CA GLY A 96 -3.98 -3.54 -4.61
C GLY A 96 -3.69 -3.67 -3.10
N LEU A 97 -3.91 -2.58 -2.37
CA LEU A 97 -3.97 -2.59 -0.90
C LEU A 97 -5.07 -1.66 -0.38
N GLU A 98 -5.56 -1.93 0.83
CA GLU A 98 -6.52 -1.08 1.54
C GLU A 98 -6.19 -1.06 3.04
N VAL A 99 -6.43 0.08 3.70
CA VAL A 99 -6.14 0.24 5.12
C VAL A 99 -7.27 0.98 5.83
N THR A 100 -7.60 0.53 7.03
CA THR A 100 -8.55 1.23 7.90
C THR A 100 -7.99 1.36 9.31
N SER A 101 -8.34 2.46 9.98
CA SER A 101 -8.09 2.69 11.42
C SER A 101 -9.30 2.32 12.29
N VAL A 102 -10.41 1.93 11.67
CA VAL A 102 -11.66 1.64 12.38
C VAL A 102 -11.44 0.45 13.31
N TYR A 103 -11.98 0.52 14.53
CA TYR A 103 -11.97 -0.61 15.45
C TYR A 103 -12.78 -1.77 14.86
N LEU A 104 -12.11 -2.86 14.50
CA LEU A 104 -12.75 -4.08 13.96
C LEU A 104 -12.89 -5.19 15.01
N GLY A 105 -12.56 -4.92 16.27
CA GLY A 105 -12.66 -5.88 17.38
C GLY A 105 -11.36 -6.65 17.66
N GLY A 106 -11.22 -7.16 18.89
CA GLY A 106 -10.15 -8.08 19.27
C GLY A 106 -8.74 -7.61 18.86
N PRO A 107 -7.94 -8.42 18.16
CA PRO A 107 -6.59 -8.04 17.72
C PRO A 107 -6.58 -6.93 16.65
N TRP A 108 -7.72 -6.63 16.01
CA TRP A 108 -7.89 -5.56 15.02
C TRP A 108 -8.45 -4.28 15.66
N SER A 109 -8.12 -4.03 16.94
CA SER A 109 -8.58 -2.85 17.67
C SER A 109 -8.06 -1.53 17.11
N HIS A 110 -6.99 -1.58 16.32
CA HIS A 110 -6.39 -0.43 15.64
C HIS A 110 -6.66 -0.46 14.12
N GLY A 111 -7.65 -1.26 13.70
CA GLY A 111 -7.97 -1.48 12.30
C GLY A 111 -7.12 -2.56 11.65
N MET A 112 -6.97 -2.46 10.33
CA MET A 112 -6.43 -3.52 9.50
C MET A 112 -5.85 -2.96 8.21
N LEU A 113 -4.72 -3.54 7.78
CA LEU A 113 -4.17 -3.43 6.44
C LEU A 113 -4.45 -4.74 5.71
N VAL A 114 -4.93 -4.65 4.48
CA VAL A 114 -5.05 -5.78 3.55
C VAL A 114 -4.19 -5.45 2.34
N VAL A 115 -3.36 -6.41 1.94
CA VAL A 115 -2.51 -6.34 0.75
C VAL A 115 -2.81 -7.58 -0.09
N GLN A 116 -2.87 -7.43 -1.42
CA GLN A 116 -2.89 -8.57 -2.33
C GLN A 116 -1.48 -9.15 -2.44
N ASP A 117 -1.39 -10.47 -2.63
CA ASP A 117 -0.16 -11.19 -2.93
C ASP A 117 -0.28 -11.82 -4.31
N GLY A 118 0.65 -11.45 -5.21
CA GLY A 118 0.75 -11.99 -6.57
C GLY A 118 1.26 -13.43 -6.60
N HIS A 119 1.97 -13.87 -5.55
CA HIS A 119 2.60 -15.18 -5.47
C HIS A 119 2.22 -15.95 -4.21
N ASN A 120 0.93 -16.30 -4.12
CA ASN A 120 0.43 -17.10 -3.02
C ASN A 120 0.80 -18.58 -3.18
N HIS A 121 1.76 -19.02 -2.38
CA HIS A 121 2.31 -20.37 -2.32
C HIS A 121 1.94 -21.10 -1.03
N MET A 122 1.29 -20.46 -0.04
CA MET A 122 0.93 -21.11 1.22
C MET A 122 -0.52 -20.88 1.71
N PRO A 123 -1.13 -21.90 2.34
CA PRO A 123 -0.65 -23.28 2.39
C PRO A 123 -0.61 -23.85 0.95
N GLU A 124 0.37 -24.72 0.68
CA GLU A 124 0.47 -25.41 -0.63
C GLU A 124 -0.93 -25.91 -0.98
N GLN A 125 -1.53 -25.37 -2.05
CA GLN A 125 -2.72 -26.00 -2.60
C GLN A 125 -2.26 -27.35 -3.13
N ASP A 126 -2.63 -28.43 -2.45
CA ASP A 126 -2.52 -29.79 -2.97
C ASP A 126 -2.94 -29.75 -4.44
N GLY A 127 -1.98 -30.02 -5.33
CA GLY A 127 -2.12 -29.78 -6.77
C GLY A 127 -3.42 -30.35 -7.33
N HIS A 128 -4.42 -29.50 -7.51
CA HIS A 128 -5.61 -29.84 -8.27
C HIS A 128 -5.31 -29.66 -9.75
N ASN A 129 -4.67 -30.71 -10.27
CA ASN A 129 -4.65 -31.19 -11.64
C ASN A 129 -5.72 -30.52 -12.53
N HIS A 130 -5.32 -29.50 -13.31
CA HIS A 130 -6.06 -29.08 -14.49
C HIS A 130 -5.35 -29.58 -15.74
N MET A 131 -5.69 -30.82 -16.12
CA MET A 131 -5.66 -31.28 -17.50
C MET A 131 -7.11 -31.70 -17.81
N PRO A 132 -7.69 -31.13 -18.87
CA PRO A 132 -7.66 -31.84 -20.14
C PRO A 132 -7.03 -31.05 -21.29
#